data_AF-A0A7Y5BV23-F1
#
_entry.id   AF-A0A7Y5BV23-F1
#
_cell.length_a   1.000
_cell.length_b   1.000
_cell.length_c   1.000
_cell.angle_alpha   90.00
_cell.angle_beta   90.00
_cell.angle_gamma   90.00
#
_symmetry.space_group_name_H-M   'P 1'
#
loop_
_entity.id
_entity.type
_entity.pdbx_description
1 polymer ?
#
loop_
_entity_poly.entity_id
_entity_poly.type
_entity_poly.pdbx_seq_one_letter_code
_entity_poly.pdbx_strand_id
1 'polypeptide(L)'
;MNLQNLNLDIRTAVITATVLLFFFAVLAFLGGFRAIQAARKIRFFRLRQQGMVRGWRLVFMSFLFIVFGIVTTSYAEPVAYSIFPPTATSTLTPTVTLTPTITLTPTISPTPTVTETPSQTNTPTPSPTPSFPLAVETLFESTLVPNPNSIFSDFTFAQGIDEDYAPINASTVFTNPVGHLYAIFSYDQLIDGVQWSALWYREGDLVHSETFPWDGGTGGIGYTDWEPSPDVWLPGEYTVYMYLYLDLFQTGTFTVVGDPPTPEPTLTPTITLTPSVTPSPTPTITLTP
;
A
#
# COMPACT_ATOMS: atom_id res chain seq x y z
N MET A 1 9.13 11.82 -11.78
CA MET A 1 9.29 10.54 -12.49
C MET A 1 9.89 9.58 -11.47
N ASN A 2 9.04 8.79 -10.80
CA ASN A 2 9.36 7.98 -9.63
C ASN A 2 10.26 6.80 -10.01
N LEU A 3 11.38 6.64 -9.28
CA LEU A 3 12.40 5.61 -9.51
C LEU A 3 12.12 4.29 -8.74
N GLN A 4 10.96 4.14 -8.09
CA GLN A 4 10.65 3.00 -7.21
C GLN A 4 10.03 1.78 -7.93
N ASN A 5 9.61 1.88 -9.21
CA ASN A 5 8.95 0.77 -9.94
C ASN A 5 9.86 -0.01 -10.90
N LEU A 6 11.14 -0.21 -10.54
CA LEU A 6 12.02 -1.13 -11.27
C LEU A 6 12.36 -2.29 -10.35
N ASN A 7 11.53 -3.33 -10.40
CA ASN A 7 11.87 -4.69 -9.95
C ASN A 7 13.02 -5.23 -10.82
N LEU A 8 14.21 -4.67 -10.64
CA LEU A 8 15.40 -4.95 -11.41
C LEU A 8 16.05 -6.18 -10.78
N ASP A 9 15.76 -7.35 -11.36
CA ASP A 9 16.49 -8.58 -11.09
C ASP A 9 18.00 -8.27 -11.13
N ILE A 10 18.69 -8.58 -10.04
CA ILE A 10 20.13 -8.31 -9.86
C ILE A 10 20.93 -8.90 -11.02
N ARG A 11 20.53 -10.08 -11.51
CA ARG A 11 21.14 -10.70 -12.69
C ARG A 11 20.95 -9.83 -13.93
N THR A 12 19.74 -9.29 -14.12
CA THR A 12 19.42 -8.37 -15.22
C THR A 12 20.20 -7.05 -15.10
N ALA A 13 20.36 -6.50 -13.90
CA ALA A 13 21.18 -5.31 -13.64
C ALA A 13 22.66 -5.52 -13.99
N VAL A 14 23.23 -6.66 -13.58
CA VAL A 14 24.63 -7.00 -13.85
C VAL A 14 24.88 -7.23 -15.34
N ILE A 15 23.95 -7.91 -16.03
CA ILE A 15 24.04 -8.14 -17.48
C ILE A 15 23.98 -6.81 -18.24
N THR A 16 23.02 -5.94 -17.92
CA THR A 16 22.87 -4.65 -18.60
C THR A 16 24.09 -3.75 -18.40
N ALA A 17 24.62 -3.66 -17.17
CA ALA A 17 25.86 -2.93 -16.88
C ALA A 17 27.05 -3.49 -17.68
N THR A 18 27.19 -4.82 -17.76
CA THR A 18 28.25 -5.48 -18.52
C THR A 18 28.15 -5.16 -20.02
N VAL A 19 26.96 -5.24 -20.60
CA VAL A 19 26.72 -4.92 -22.02
C VAL A 19 27.08 -3.47 -22.32
N LEU A 20 26.71 -2.53 -21.45
CA LEU A 20 27.06 -1.11 -21.59
C LEU A 20 28.57 -0.88 -21.55
N LEU A 21 29.29 -1.55 -20.66
CA LEU A 21 30.76 -1.47 -20.59
C LEU A 21 31.43 -1.97 -21.86
N PHE A 22 30.98 -3.10 -22.42
CA PHE A 22 31.47 -3.59 -23.71
C PHE A 22 31.13 -2.65 -24.86
N PHE A 23 29.94 -2.05 -24.85
CA PHE A 23 29.55 -1.06 -25.85
C PHE A 23 30.48 0.17 -25.83
N PHE A 24 30.75 0.74 -24.65
CA PHE A 24 31.69 1.85 -24.50
C PHE A 24 33.13 1.44 -24.85
N ALA A 25 33.53 0.21 -24.54
CA ALA A 25 34.83 -0.32 -24.94
C ALA A 25 35.00 -0.35 -26.47
N VAL A 26 33.98 -0.79 -27.20
CA VAL A 26 33.99 -0.84 -28.67
C VAL A 26 34.04 0.57 -29.27
N LEU A 27 33.23 1.51 -28.76
CA LEU A 27 33.24 2.91 -29.20
C LEU A 27 34.61 3.57 -28.96
N ALA A 28 35.18 3.38 -27.77
CA ALA A 28 36.50 3.90 -27.43
C ALA A 28 37.60 3.29 -28.32
N PHE A 29 37.53 1.99 -28.63
CA PHE A 29 38.47 1.32 -29.52
C PHE A 29 38.40 1.87 -30.95
N LEU A 30 37.19 1.95 -31.52
CA LEU A 30 36.95 2.49 -32.87
C LEU A 30 37.41 3.94 -32.98
N GLY A 31 37.06 4.77 -31.99
CA GLY A 31 37.47 6.18 -31.92
C GLY A 31 38.98 6.33 -31.78
N GLY A 32 39.60 5.54 -30.90
CA GLY A 32 41.04 5.52 -30.69
C GLY A 32 41.81 5.07 -31.94
N PHE A 33 41.35 3.99 -32.57
CA PHE A 33 41.95 3.45 -33.79
C PHE A 33 41.86 4.44 -34.96
N ARG A 34 40.68 5.05 -35.17
CA ARG A 34 40.50 6.12 -36.18
C ARG A 34 41.39 7.33 -35.90
N ALA A 35 41.51 7.75 -34.64
CA ALA A 35 42.38 8.86 -34.25
C ALA A 35 43.87 8.56 -34.53
N ILE A 36 44.33 7.34 -34.25
CA ILE A 36 45.70 6.91 -34.56
C ILE A 36 45.92 6.87 -36.08
N GLN A 37 44.98 6.32 -36.84
CA GLN A 37 45.07 6.27 -38.31
C GLN A 37 45.11 7.67 -38.94
N ALA A 38 44.27 8.59 -38.46
CA ALA A 38 44.28 9.98 -38.91
C ALA A 38 45.59 10.68 -38.54
N ALA A 39 46.08 10.50 -37.32
CA ALA A 39 47.32 11.11 -36.84
C ALA A 39 48.55 10.66 -37.64
N ARG A 40 48.59 9.41 -38.12
CA ARG A 40 49.67 8.88 -38.98
C ARG A 40 49.80 9.60 -40.32
N LYS A 41 48.73 10.21 -40.83
CA LYS A 41 48.71 10.92 -42.13
C LYS A 41 49.14 12.40 -42.03
N ILE A 42 49.29 12.94 -40.83
CA ILE A 42 49.62 14.36 -40.61
C ILE A 42 51.13 14.59 -40.74
N ARG A 43 51.54 15.57 -41.56
CA ARG A 43 52.96 15.94 -41.74
C ARG A 43 53.54 16.75 -40.57
N PHE A 44 52.70 17.48 -39.84
CA PHE A 44 53.11 18.31 -38.70
C PHE A 44 53.31 17.46 -37.42
N PHE A 45 54.51 17.49 -36.86
CA PHE A 45 54.91 16.65 -35.72
C PHE A 45 54.02 16.85 -34.47
N ARG A 46 53.74 18.10 -34.05
CA ARG A 46 52.94 18.36 -32.83
C ARG A 46 51.49 17.91 -32.96
N LEU A 47 50.87 18.14 -34.13
CA LEU A 47 49.50 17.71 -34.40
C LEU A 47 49.39 16.18 -34.48
N ARG A 48 50.40 15.52 -35.05
CA ARG A 48 50.52 14.06 -35.04
C ARG A 48 50.68 13.52 -33.61
N GLN A 49 51.52 14.13 -32.78
CA GLN A 49 51.73 13.70 -31.40
C GLN A 49 50.46 13.86 -30.55
N GLN A 50 49.74 14.98 -30.67
CA GLN A 50 48.47 15.18 -29.98
C GLN A 50 47.39 14.17 -30.42
N GLY A 51 47.30 13.90 -31.73
CA GLY A 51 46.38 12.87 -32.25
C GLY A 51 46.75 11.46 -31.78
N MET A 52 48.04 11.12 -31.73
CA MET A 52 48.53 9.84 -31.22
C MET A 52 48.25 9.66 -29.73
N VAL A 53 48.50 10.67 -28.88
CA VAL A 53 48.24 10.59 -27.44
C VAL A 53 46.75 10.41 -27.17
N ARG A 54 45.88 11.18 -27.85
CA ARG A 54 44.42 11.03 -27.73
C ARG A 54 43.97 9.64 -28.15
N GLY A 55 44.48 9.14 -29.28
CA GLY A 55 44.14 7.81 -29.79
C GLY A 55 44.59 6.68 -28.85
N TRP A 56 45.83 6.74 -28.36
CA TRP A 56 46.34 5.76 -27.39
C TRP A 56 45.61 5.80 -26.05
N ARG A 57 45.22 6.98 -25.57
CA ARG A 57 44.40 7.11 -24.35
C ARG A 57 43.04 6.42 -24.50
N LEU A 58 42.40 6.56 -25.67
CA LEU A 58 41.12 5.89 -25.96
C LEU A 58 41.27 4.37 -26.08
N VAL A 59 42.35 3.88 -26.71
CA VAL A 59 42.64 2.44 -26.77
C VAL A 59 42.89 1.87 -25.37
N PHE A 60 43.64 2.58 -24.53
CA PHE A 60 43.85 2.19 -23.14
C PHE A 60 42.53 2.16 -22.34
N MET A 61 41.67 3.17 -22.52
CA MET A 61 40.34 3.20 -21.88
C MET A 61 39.45 2.06 -22.35
N SER A 62 39.51 1.67 -23.62
CA SER A 62 38.79 0.49 -24.13
C SER A 62 39.22 -0.78 -23.39
N PHE A 63 40.54 -0.99 -23.23
CA PHE A 63 41.05 -2.12 -22.45
C PHE A 63 40.59 -2.08 -20.99
N LEU A 64 40.60 -0.90 -20.37
CA LEU A 64 40.13 -0.70 -19.00
C LEU A 64 38.64 -1.06 -18.85
N PHE A 65 37.79 -0.67 -19.80
CA PHE A 65 36.37 -1.05 -19.78
C PHE A 65 36.15 -2.56 -19.96
N ILE A 66 36.96 -3.23 -20.79
CA ILE A 66 36.91 -4.70 -20.94
C ILE A 66 37.28 -5.38 -19.62
N VAL A 67 38.37 -4.94 -18.98
CA VAL A 67 38.80 -5.48 -17.67
C VAL A 67 37.73 -5.24 -16.62
N PHE A 68 37.16 -4.04 -16.55
CA PHE A 68 36.10 -3.72 -15.60
C PHE A 68 34.84 -4.56 -15.86
N GLY A 69 34.46 -4.77 -17.12
CA GLY A 69 33.35 -5.68 -17.47
C GLY A 69 33.58 -7.10 -16.98
N ILE A 70 34.77 -7.67 -17.17
CA ILE A 70 35.14 -9.01 -16.67
C ILE A 70 35.09 -9.07 -15.14
N VAL A 71 35.60 -8.04 -14.46
CA VAL A 71 35.55 -7.94 -12.99
C VAL A 71 34.11 -7.87 -12.50
N THR A 72 33.26 -7.06 -13.13
CA THR A 72 31.84 -6.99 -12.78
C THR A 72 31.16 -8.35 -12.94
N THR A 73 31.39 -9.07 -14.04
CA THR A 73 30.77 -10.40 -14.22
C THR A 73 31.27 -11.44 -13.22
N SER A 74 32.54 -11.37 -12.80
CA SER A 74 33.13 -12.35 -11.86
C SER A 74 32.83 -12.07 -10.39
N TYR A 75 32.67 -10.80 -10.00
CA TYR A 75 32.52 -10.40 -8.59
C TYR A 75 31.16 -9.80 -8.24
N ALA A 76 30.33 -9.37 -9.20
CA ALA A 76 29.07 -8.71 -8.87
C ALA A 76 28.02 -9.66 -8.26
N GLU A 77 27.88 -10.89 -8.78
CA GLU A 77 26.94 -11.87 -8.22
C GLU A 77 27.25 -12.25 -6.76
N PRO A 78 28.48 -12.68 -6.38
CA PRO A 78 28.75 -13.06 -4.99
C PRO A 78 28.66 -11.89 -4.01
N VAL A 79 29.04 -10.68 -4.41
CA VAL A 79 28.90 -9.49 -3.57
C VAL A 79 27.43 -9.11 -3.41
N ALA A 80 26.65 -9.15 -4.49
CA ALA A 80 25.23 -8.87 -4.41
C ALA A 80 24.50 -9.87 -3.51
N TYR A 81 24.81 -11.17 -3.60
CA TYR A 81 24.22 -12.18 -2.72
C TYR A 81 24.68 -12.10 -1.25
N SER A 82 25.84 -11.49 -0.98
CA SER A 82 26.28 -11.25 0.41
C SER A 82 25.49 -10.15 1.11
N ILE A 83 24.92 -9.21 0.34
CA ILE A 83 24.11 -8.09 0.84
C ILE A 83 22.61 -8.43 0.72
N PHE A 84 22.24 -9.22 -0.30
CA PHE A 84 20.87 -9.65 -0.61
C PHE A 84 20.84 -11.17 -0.83
N PRO A 85 20.81 -12.00 0.25
CA PRO A 85 20.77 -13.44 0.11
C PRO A 85 19.48 -13.90 -0.58
N PRO A 86 19.51 -14.95 -1.43
CA PRO A 86 18.31 -15.48 -2.07
C PRO A 86 17.39 -16.09 -1.01
N THR A 87 16.15 -15.61 -0.94
CA THR A 87 15.11 -16.16 -0.08
C THR A 87 14.82 -17.62 -0.48
N ALA A 88 14.93 -18.55 0.46
CA ALA A 88 14.69 -19.97 0.21
C ALA A 88 13.23 -20.20 -0.21
N THR A 89 13.03 -20.81 -1.39
CA THR A 89 11.71 -21.25 -1.84
C THR A 89 11.24 -22.42 -0.96
N SER A 90 10.17 -22.22 -0.20
CA SER A 90 9.54 -23.27 0.59
C SER A 90 8.86 -24.30 -0.31
N THR A 91 9.36 -25.54 -0.29
CA THR A 91 8.74 -26.70 -0.95
C THR A 91 7.50 -27.14 -0.17
N LEU A 92 6.32 -26.87 -0.71
CA LEU A 92 5.02 -27.46 -0.31
C LEU A 92 4.86 -28.77 -1.12
N THR A 93 4.60 -30.00 -0.65
CA THR A 93 3.91 -30.56 0.53
C THR A 93 4.10 -32.10 0.50
N PRO A 94 4.21 -32.85 1.62
CA PRO A 94 4.02 -34.31 1.62
C PRO A 94 2.52 -34.66 1.49
N THR A 95 2.17 -35.47 0.48
CA THR A 95 0.80 -35.95 0.24
C THR A 95 0.29 -36.81 1.40
N VAL A 96 -0.75 -36.33 2.10
CA VAL A 96 -1.45 -37.13 3.12
C VAL A 96 -2.27 -38.22 2.43
N THR A 97 -1.95 -39.49 2.73
CA THR A 97 -2.69 -40.67 2.25
C THR A 97 -3.88 -40.93 3.16
N LEU A 98 -5.10 -40.65 2.69
CA LEU A 98 -6.32 -40.97 3.43
C LEU A 98 -6.65 -42.46 3.28
N THR A 99 -6.77 -43.16 4.42
CA THR A 99 -7.23 -44.55 4.51
C THR A 99 -8.76 -44.61 4.35
N PRO A 100 -9.35 -45.51 3.53
CA PRO A 100 -10.79 -45.54 3.33
C PRO A 100 -11.54 -46.08 4.57
N THR A 101 -12.51 -45.30 5.05
CA THR A 101 -13.43 -45.67 6.14
C THR A 101 -14.54 -46.60 5.62
N ILE A 102 -14.78 -47.68 6.37
CA ILE A 102 -15.78 -48.73 6.11
C ILE A 102 -17.22 -48.21 6.12
N THR A 103 -17.96 -48.56 5.07
CA THR A 103 -19.40 -48.30 4.88
C THR A 103 -20.25 -49.29 5.69
N LEU A 104 -21.17 -48.78 6.52
CA LEU A 104 -22.25 -49.58 7.12
C LEU A 104 -23.60 -49.31 6.45
N THR A 105 -24.28 -50.40 6.15
CA THR A 105 -25.57 -50.53 5.44
C THR A 105 -26.75 -49.90 6.20
N PRO A 106 -27.68 -49.18 5.54
CA PRO A 106 -28.90 -48.71 6.18
C PRO A 106 -29.93 -49.86 6.33
N THR A 107 -30.38 -50.09 7.55
CA THR A 107 -31.56 -50.91 7.84
C THR A 107 -32.78 -50.01 8.03
N ILE A 108 -33.81 -50.27 7.22
CA ILE A 108 -35.13 -49.63 7.19
C ILE A 108 -35.93 -49.86 8.47
N SER A 109 -36.72 -48.86 8.90
CA SER A 109 -37.92 -49.07 9.71
C SER A 109 -38.90 -47.89 9.54
N PRO A 110 -40.18 -48.12 9.16
CA PRO A 110 -41.19 -47.08 9.07
C PRO A 110 -42.04 -47.00 10.34
N THR A 111 -42.18 -45.80 10.92
CA THR A 111 -43.36 -45.42 11.72
C THR A 111 -43.48 -43.88 11.70
N PRO A 112 -44.52 -43.30 11.07
CA PRO A 112 -44.87 -41.90 11.26
C PRO A 112 -45.73 -41.76 12.52
N THR A 113 -45.27 -41.01 13.52
CA THR A 113 -46.10 -40.61 14.66
C THR A 113 -45.81 -39.15 15.01
N VAL A 114 -46.80 -38.32 14.69
CA VAL A 114 -47.24 -37.04 15.26
C VAL A 114 -46.18 -35.99 15.64
N THR A 115 -46.20 -34.91 14.86
CA THR A 115 -46.25 -33.49 15.26
C THR A 115 -45.66 -33.08 16.61
N GLU A 116 -44.55 -32.35 16.55
CA GLU A 116 -44.33 -31.07 17.22
C GLU A 116 -43.57 -30.20 16.20
N THR A 117 -43.98 -28.95 16.03
CA THR A 117 -43.34 -27.97 15.14
C THR A 117 -42.13 -27.35 15.84
N PRO A 118 -40.87 -27.63 15.45
CA PRO A 118 -39.79 -26.75 15.81
C PRO A 118 -39.85 -25.54 14.88
N SER A 119 -40.50 -24.46 15.33
CA SER A 119 -40.11 -23.12 14.91
C SER A 119 -38.79 -22.79 15.61
N GLN A 120 -37.72 -23.45 15.16
CA GLN A 120 -36.37 -22.98 15.44
C GLN A 120 -35.82 -22.51 14.10
N THR A 121 -36.06 -21.21 13.86
CA THR A 121 -35.16 -20.42 13.03
C THR A 121 -33.76 -20.67 13.58
N ASN A 122 -32.87 -21.22 12.76
CA ASN A 122 -31.44 -21.22 13.04
C ASN A 122 -30.98 -19.75 13.00
N THR A 123 -31.30 -19.00 14.05
CA THR A 123 -30.58 -17.78 14.37
C THR A 123 -29.21 -18.27 14.82
N PRO A 124 -28.12 -17.96 14.10
CA PRO A 124 -26.79 -18.32 14.58
C PRO A 124 -26.62 -17.72 15.97
N THR A 125 -26.41 -18.59 16.95
CA THR A 125 -25.97 -18.21 18.30
C THR A 125 -24.80 -17.24 18.15
N PRO A 126 -24.81 -16.06 18.80
CA PRO A 126 -23.64 -15.18 18.78
C PRO A 126 -22.50 -15.95 19.45
N SER A 127 -21.58 -16.45 18.61
CA SER A 127 -20.31 -16.96 19.09
C SER A 127 -19.56 -15.79 19.73
N PRO A 128 -18.90 -15.97 20.89
CA PRO A 128 -18.09 -14.92 21.51
C PRO A 128 -16.80 -14.62 20.71
N THR A 129 -16.58 -15.28 19.58
CA THR A 129 -15.52 -14.95 18.64
C THR A 129 -16.03 -13.86 17.70
N PRO A 130 -15.40 -12.67 17.63
CA PRO A 130 -15.81 -11.64 16.68
C PRO A 130 -15.67 -12.20 15.26
N SER A 131 -16.80 -12.61 14.68
CA SER A 131 -16.86 -13.11 13.31
C SER A 131 -16.79 -11.92 12.36
N PHE A 132 -16.03 -12.08 11.27
CA PHE A 132 -15.97 -11.07 10.23
C PHE A 132 -17.37 -10.76 9.66
N PRO A 133 -17.77 -9.49 9.53
CA PRO A 133 -19.11 -9.14 9.07
C PRO A 133 -19.30 -9.46 7.59
N LEU A 134 -20.33 -10.25 7.27
CA LEU A 134 -20.63 -10.69 5.90
C LEU A 134 -20.79 -9.51 4.91
N ALA A 135 -21.34 -8.39 5.37
CA ALA A 135 -21.50 -7.19 4.53
C ALA A 135 -20.15 -6.66 4.00
N VAL A 136 -19.08 -6.74 4.81
CA VAL A 136 -17.74 -6.33 4.38
C VAL A 136 -17.09 -7.41 3.51
N GLU A 137 -17.36 -8.69 3.78
CA GLU A 137 -16.83 -9.81 2.98
C GLU A 137 -17.30 -9.75 1.52
N THR A 138 -18.54 -9.30 1.29
CA THR A 138 -19.07 -9.14 -0.08
C THR A 138 -18.35 -8.08 -0.91
N LEU A 139 -17.51 -7.25 -0.29
CA LEU A 139 -16.70 -6.22 -0.95
C LEU A 139 -15.30 -6.72 -1.32
N PHE A 140 -14.95 -7.97 -1.01
CA PHE A 140 -13.61 -8.50 -1.29
C PHE A 140 -13.36 -8.58 -2.80
N GLU A 141 -12.22 -8.04 -3.21
CA GLU A 141 -11.77 -8.09 -4.61
C GLU A 141 -10.72 -9.18 -4.82
N SER A 142 -9.93 -9.45 -3.77
CA SER A 142 -8.84 -10.43 -3.84
C SER A 142 -9.24 -11.81 -3.32
N THR A 143 -8.64 -12.82 -3.95
CA THR A 143 -8.71 -14.23 -3.53
C THR A 143 -7.33 -14.77 -3.13
N LEU A 144 -6.34 -13.89 -2.96
CA LEU A 144 -5.01 -14.28 -2.52
C LEU A 144 -5.05 -14.71 -1.06
N VAL A 145 -4.39 -15.84 -0.78
CA VAL A 145 -4.23 -16.36 0.57
C VAL A 145 -3.16 -15.54 1.30
N PRO A 146 -3.43 -15.02 2.52
CA PRO A 146 -2.44 -14.33 3.33
C PRO A 146 -1.19 -15.18 3.61
N ASN A 147 -0.04 -14.54 3.78
CA ASN A 147 1.15 -15.24 4.27
C ASN A 147 0.98 -15.54 5.78
N PRO A 148 1.04 -16.81 6.22
CA PRO A 148 0.91 -17.15 7.63
C PRO A 148 2.04 -16.62 8.51
N ASN A 149 3.18 -16.22 7.93
CA ASN A 149 4.30 -15.62 8.64
C ASN A 149 4.23 -14.08 8.69
N SER A 150 3.14 -13.47 8.18
CA SER A 150 2.95 -12.02 8.28
C SER A 150 2.90 -11.61 9.75
N ILE A 151 3.62 -10.55 10.09
CA ILE A 151 3.65 -10.00 11.45
C ILE A 151 3.27 -8.52 11.42
N PHE A 152 2.62 -8.07 12.48
CA PHE A 152 2.23 -6.69 12.71
C PHE A 152 2.66 -6.28 14.11
N SER A 153 2.97 -5.00 14.30
CA SER A 153 3.09 -4.42 15.64
C SER A 153 1.72 -4.04 16.20
N ASP A 154 1.69 -3.74 17.49
CA ASP A 154 0.55 -3.09 18.11
C ASP A 154 0.21 -1.75 17.45
N PHE A 155 -1.06 -1.34 17.56
CA PHE A 155 -1.51 -0.04 17.08
C PHE A 155 -1.01 1.09 17.96
N THR A 156 -0.53 2.14 17.31
CA THR A 156 -0.37 3.47 17.90
C THR A 156 -1.46 4.37 17.35
N PHE A 157 -2.36 4.84 18.22
CA PHE A 157 -3.42 5.77 17.82
C PHE A 157 -2.95 7.21 17.89
N ALA A 158 -3.29 8.02 16.89
CA ALA A 158 -2.85 9.41 16.78
C ALA A 158 -3.85 10.28 16.00
N GLN A 159 -3.83 11.60 16.23
CA GLN A 159 -4.66 12.58 15.51
C GLN A 159 -4.00 13.11 14.23
N GLY A 160 -2.83 12.58 13.87
CA GLY A 160 -2.10 12.96 12.68
C GLY A 160 -0.86 12.09 12.47
N ILE A 161 -0.29 12.19 11.28
CA ILE A 161 0.97 11.56 10.89
C ILE A 161 1.83 12.58 10.12
N ASP A 162 3.15 12.44 10.21
CA ASP A 162 4.09 13.25 9.40
C ASP A 162 4.47 12.55 8.08
N GLU A 163 5.42 13.13 7.34
CA GLU A 163 5.89 12.62 6.05
C GLU A 163 6.55 11.22 6.15
N ASP A 164 7.03 10.83 7.34
CA ASP A 164 7.66 9.55 7.61
C ASP A 164 6.68 8.54 8.27
N TYR A 165 5.38 8.86 8.30
CA TYR A 165 4.32 8.11 9.00
C TYR A 165 4.49 8.05 10.52
N ALA A 166 5.26 8.97 11.12
CA ALA A 166 5.38 9.04 12.56
C ALA A 166 4.13 9.69 13.17
N PRO A 167 3.64 9.18 14.31
CA PRO A 167 2.41 9.66 14.93
C PRO A 167 2.55 11.05 15.54
N ILE A 168 1.57 11.91 15.29
CA ILE A 168 1.42 13.25 15.88
C ILE A 168 0.24 13.21 16.88
N ASN A 169 0.46 13.69 18.11
CA ASN A 169 -0.52 13.63 19.19
C ASN A 169 -1.01 12.19 19.48
N ALA A 170 -0.05 11.27 19.61
CA ALA A 170 -0.36 9.89 19.97
C ALA A 170 -0.99 9.81 21.37
N SER A 171 -2.09 9.07 21.49
CA SER A 171 -2.79 8.87 22.77
C SER A 171 -3.67 7.61 22.70
N THR A 172 -4.10 7.11 23.85
CA THR A 172 -5.18 6.12 23.95
C THR A 172 -6.50 6.75 24.42
N VAL A 173 -6.48 8.05 24.74
CA VAL A 173 -7.65 8.83 25.15
C VAL A 173 -7.70 10.13 24.34
N PHE A 174 -8.81 10.36 23.65
CA PHE A 174 -9.03 11.53 22.79
C PHE A 174 -10.24 12.30 23.29
N THR A 175 -10.12 13.63 23.35
CA THR A 175 -11.23 14.50 23.79
C THR A 175 -11.91 15.13 22.57
N ASN A 176 -13.23 15.14 22.55
CA ASN A 176 -13.98 15.79 21.50
C ASN A 176 -13.68 17.30 21.39
N PRO A 177 -13.59 17.84 20.16
CA PRO A 177 -13.71 17.16 18.87
C PRO A 177 -12.43 16.37 18.51
N VAL A 178 -12.59 15.08 18.14
CA VAL A 178 -11.45 14.20 17.82
C VAL A 178 -10.81 14.53 16.46
N GLY A 179 -11.63 14.83 15.45
CA GLY A 179 -11.15 15.11 14.08
C GLY A 179 -10.77 13.84 13.32
N HIS A 180 -9.61 13.84 12.68
CA HIS A 180 -9.03 12.69 11.98
C HIS A 180 -8.27 11.80 12.95
N LEU A 181 -8.56 10.50 12.94
CA LEU A 181 -7.84 9.53 13.76
C LEU A 181 -7.18 8.46 12.92
N TYR A 182 -5.95 8.09 13.29
CA TYR A 182 -5.16 7.05 12.67
C TYR A 182 -4.90 5.93 13.67
N ALA A 183 -4.92 4.67 13.21
CA ALA A 183 -4.28 3.55 13.90
C ALA A 183 -3.08 3.08 13.08
N ILE A 184 -1.89 3.39 13.57
CA ILE A 184 -0.62 3.21 12.86
C ILE A 184 0.04 1.93 13.36
N PHE A 185 0.63 1.16 12.46
CA PHE A 185 1.30 -0.09 12.76
C PHE A 185 2.47 -0.32 11.82
N SER A 186 3.45 -1.11 12.26
CA SER A 186 4.47 -1.67 11.38
C SER A 186 4.10 -3.10 11.00
N TYR A 187 4.53 -3.54 9.83
CA TYR A 187 4.27 -4.88 9.33
C TYR A 187 5.48 -5.44 8.58
N ASP A 188 5.55 -6.76 8.49
CA ASP A 188 6.57 -7.48 7.72
C ASP A 188 5.99 -8.79 7.14
N GLN A 189 6.60 -9.25 6.04
CA GLN A 189 6.24 -10.44 5.27
C GLN A 189 4.80 -10.47 4.70
N LEU A 190 4.20 -9.31 4.48
CA LEU A 190 2.89 -9.19 3.84
C LEU A 190 2.98 -9.44 2.33
N ILE A 191 1.88 -9.83 1.69
CA ILE A 191 1.83 -10.10 0.26
C ILE A 191 0.94 -9.04 -0.40
N ASP A 192 1.48 -8.36 -1.40
CA ASP A 192 0.70 -7.43 -2.23
C ASP A 192 -0.46 -8.13 -2.91
N GLY A 193 -1.60 -7.46 -2.88
CA GLY A 193 -2.88 -7.91 -3.37
C GLY A 193 -3.65 -8.76 -2.36
N VAL A 194 -3.13 -9.16 -1.20
CA VAL A 194 -3.94 -9.82 -0.17
C VAL A 194 -5.02 -8.87 0.32
N GLN A 195 -6.25 -9.34 0.47
CA GLN A 195 -7.32 -8.51 1.01
C GLN A 195 -7.00 -8.19 2.48
N TRP A 196 -6.92 -6.92 2.84
CA TRP A 196 -6.88 -6.49 4.23
C TRP A 196 -8.15 -5.74 4.58
N SER A 197 -8.51 -5.70 5.86
CA SER A 197 -9.68 -4.95 6.33
C SER A 197 -9.43 -4.43 7.73
N ALA A 198 -9.79 -3.17 7.96
CA ALA A 198 -9.86 -2.61 9.31
C ALA A 198 -11.31 -2.29 9.66
N LEU A 199 -11.73 -2.79 10.82
CA LEU A 199 -13.08 -2.66 11.34
C LEU A 199 -13.03 -1.89 12.66
N TRP A 200 -13.77 -0.80 12.71
CA TRP A 200 -13.81 0.12 13.84
C TRP A 200 -15.13 -0.05 14.57
N TYR A 201 -15.06 -0.49 15.82
CA TYR A 201 -16.20 -0.70 16.68
C TYR A 201 -16.23 0.35 17.79
N ARG A 202 -17.42 0.77 18.18
CA ARG A 202 -17.67 1.51 19.42
C ARG A 202 -18.62 0.70 20.28
N GLU A 203 -18.19 0.31 21.48
CA GLU A 203 -19.01 -0.48 22.42
C GLU A 203 -19.67 -1.74 21.79
N GLY A 204 -19.05 -2.33 20.77
CA GLY A 204 -19.56 -3.50 20.04
C GLY A 204 -20.36 -3.20 18.78
N ASP A 205 -20.68 -1.94 18.49
CA ASP A 205 -21.31 -1.53 17.23
C ASP A 205 -20.25 -1.16 16.18
N LEU A 206 -20.34 -1.75 14.98
CA LEU A 206 -19.47 -1.39 13.85
C LEU A 206 -19.84 0.01 13.37
N VAL A 207 -18.92 0.98 13.53
CA VAL A 207 -19.13 2.39 13.16
C VAL A 207 -18.40 2.79 11.89
N HIS A 208 -17.30 2.11 11.57
CA HIS A 208 -16.53 2.35 10.36
C HIS A 208 -15.80 1.07 9.91
N SER A 209 -15.58 0.94 8.61
CA SER A 209 -14.85 -0.18 8.03
C SER A 209 -14.20 0.21 6.72
N GLU A 210 -13.04 -0.35 6.47
CA GLU A 210 -12.36 -0.28 5.18
C GLU A 210 -11.88 -1.67 4.77
N THR A 211 -11.82 -1.89 3.47
CA THR A 211 -11.39 -3.17 2.91
C THR A 211 -10.84 -2.96 1.52
N PHE A 212 -9.58 -3.32 1.30
CA PHE A 212 -8.90 -3.16 0.02
C PHE A 212 -7.88 -4.29 -0.20
N PRO A 213 -7.49 -4.56 -1.46
CA PRO A 213 -6.27 -5.30 -1.74
C PRO A 213 -5.05 -4.52 -1.20
N TRP A 214 -4.17 -5.21 -0.50
CA TRP A 214 -2.94 -4.62 0.05
C TRP A 214 -2.01 -4.14 -1.07
N ASP A 215 -1.50 -2.91 -0.98
CA ASP A 215 -0.56 -2.35 -1.95
C ASP A 215 0.67 -1.69 -1.29
N GLY A 216 0.86 -1.92 0.01
CA GLY A 216 1.94 -1.32 0.80
C GLY A 216 3.31 -2.00 0.62
N GLY A 217 3.40 -3.10 -0.11
CA GLY A 217 4.62 -3.90 -0.19
C GLY A 217 4.70 -4.96 0.90
N THR A 218 5.88 -5.57 1.05
CA THR A 218 6.09 -6.70 1.96
C THR A 218 6.33 -6.30 3.40
N GLY A 219 6.77 -5.07 3.66
CA GLY A 219 7.09 -4.60 5.01
C GLY A 219 7.25 -3.09 5.05
N GLY A 220 6.91 -2.47 6.19
CA GLY A 220 6.93 -1.02 6.35
C GLY A 220 6.03 -0.54 7.48
N ILE A 221 5.58 0.71 7.34
CA ILE A 221 4.58 1.32 8.22
C ILE A 221 3.28 1.44 7.41
N GLY A 222 2.18 1.01 8.01
CA GLY A 222 0.84 1.12 7.47
C GLY A 222 -0.08 1.81 8.48
N TYR A 223 -1.23 2.25 8.01
CA TYR A 223 -2.24 2.83 8.88
C TYR A 223 -3.64 2.53 8.34
N THR A 224 -4.59 2.50 9.26
CA THR A 224 -6.02 2.67 9.00
C THR A 224 -6.40 4.04 9.53
N ASP A 225 -7.33 4.74 8.88
CA ASP A 225 -7.76 6.05 9.32
C ASP A 225 -9.26 6.26 9.22
N TRP A 226 -9.76 7.19 10.02
CA TRP A 226 -11.16 7.59 9.99
C TRP A 226 -11.30 9.08 10.29
N GLU A 227 -11.86 9.83 9.32
CA GLU A 227 -12.14 11.27 9.42
C GLU A 227 -13.65 11.54 9.23
N PRO A 228 -14.52 11.15 10.18
CA PRO A 228 -15.93 11.51 10.10
C PRO A 228 -16.15 12.98 10.50
N SER A 229 -17.36 13.47 10.28
CA SER A 229 -17.77 14.76 10.83
C SER A 229 -17.68 14.75 12.38
N PRO A 230 -17.30 15.86 13.04
CA PRO A 230 -17.07 15.90 14.49
C PRO A 230 -18.24 15.43 15.37
N ASP A 231 -19.47 15.52 14.88
CA ASP A 231 -20.70 15.07 15.54
C ASP A 231 -20.84 13.54 15.61
N VAL A 232 -20.10 12.80 14.78
CA VAL A 232 -20.12 11.33 14.72
C VAL A 232 -19.26 10.70 15.83
N TRP A 233 -18.27 11.43 16.33
CA TRP A 233 -17.42 11.00 17.45
C TRP A 233 -18.21 11.06 18.76
N LEU A 234 -18.87 9.97 19.12
CA LEU A 234 -19.55 9.84 20.40
C LEU A 234 -18.57 9.34 21.48
N PRO A 235 -18.70 9.78 22.73
CA PRO A 235 -17.89 9.25 23.82
C PRO A 235 -18.12 7.75 24.00
N GLY A 236 -17.06 7.01 24.34
CA GLY A 236 -17.11 5.56 24.52
C GLY A 236 -15.76 4.88 24.27
N GLU A 237 -15.73 3.57 24.49
CA GLU A 237 -14.59 2.72 24.13
C GLU A 237 -14.69 2.29 22.67
N TYR A 238 -13.61 2.51 21.94
CA TYR A 238 -13.46 2.10 20.55
C TYR A 238 -12.45 0.95 20.45
N THR A 239 -12.75 -0.01 19.59
CA THR A 239 -11.88 -1.13 19.27
C THR A 239 -11.66 -1.20 17.77
N VAL A 240 -10.41 -1.25 17.35
CA VAL A 240 -10.04 -1.50 15.96
C VAL A 240 -9.60 -2.95 15.85
N TYR A 241 -10.20 -3.67 14.90
CA TYR A 241 -9.78 -5.00 14.49
C TYR A 241 -9.22 -4.95 13.09
N MET A 242 -8.07 -5.57 12.89
CA MET A 242 -7.45 -5.72 11.59
C MET A 242 -7.43 -7.18 11.18
N TYR A 243 -7.99 -7.43 10.01
CA TYR A 243 -8.06 -8.73 9.40
C TYR A 243 -7.19 -8.75 8.15
N LEU A 244 -6.52 -9.89 7.92
CA LEU A 244 -6.08 -10.26 6.58
C LEU A 244 -6.99 -11.38 6.12
N TYR A 245 -7.66 -11.13 5.01
CA TYR A 245 -8.78 -11.96 4.56
C TYR A 245 -9.82 -12.11 5.69
N LEU A 246 -10.02 -13.31 6.23
CA LEU A 246 -10.98 -13.60 7.30
C LEU A 246 -10.33 -13.85 8.67
N ASP A 247 -9.00 -13.88 8.73
CA ASP A 247 -8.27 -14.14 9.95
C ASP A 247 -7.97 -12.83 10.67
N LEU A 248 -8.25 -12.80 11.98
CA LEU A 248 -7.93 -11.64 12.82
C LEU A 248 -6.42 -11.62 13.07
N PHE A 249 -5.75 -10.53 12.69
CA PHE A 249 -4.31 -10.37 12.86
C PHE A 249 -3.94 -9.45 14.02
N GLN A 250 -4.60 -8.30 14.15
CA GLN A 250 -4.27 -7.32 15.20
C GLN A 250 -5.52 -6.67 15.76
N THR A 251 -5.46 -6.27 17.03
CA THR A 251 -6.49 -5.45 17.68
C THR A 251 -5.86 -4.34 18.51
N GLY A 252 -6.61 -3.26 18.75
CA GLY A 252 -6.23 -2.21 19.69
C GLY A 252 -7.43 -1.38 20.11
N THR A 253 -7.32 -0.71 21.24
CA THR A 253 -8.41 0.07 21.83
C THR A 253 -7.98 1.49 22.16
N PHE A 254 -8.94 2.41 22.06
CA PHE A 254 -8.81 3.79 22.53
C PHE A 254 -10.16 4.27 23.08
N THR A 255 -10.15 5.39 23.81
CA THR A 255 -11.37 5.97 24.41
C THR A 255 -11.59 7.38 23.89
N VAL A 256 -12.82 7.69 23.53
CA VAL A 256 -13.26 9.06 23.25
C VAL A 256 -14.01 9.60 24.46
N VAL A 257 -13.67 10.81 24.88
CA VAL A 257 -14.30 11.50 26.01
C VAL A 257 -14.82 12.88 25.61
N GLY A 258 -15.80 13.37 26.35
CA GLY A 258 -16.46 14.65 26.08
C GLY A 258 -17.58 14.54 25.04
N ASP A 259 -18.53 15.44 25.12
CA ASP A 259 -19.67 15.47 24.19
C ASP A 259 -19.22 16.00 22.81
N PRO A 260 -19.77 15.47 21.70
CA PRO A 260 -19.51 16.02 20.38
C PRO A 260 -19.98 17.48 20.30
N PRO A 261 -19.35 18.31 19.45
CA PRO A 261 -19.82 19.68 19.23
C PRO A 261 -21.27 19.65 18.73
N THR A 262 -22.12 20.53 19.27
CA THR A 262 -23.50 20.67 18.79
C THR A 262 -23.46 21.09 17.33
N PRO A 263 -24.18 20.40 16.41
CA PRO A 263 -24.22 20.79 15.02
C PRO A 263 -24.73 22.23 14.90
N GLU A 264 -24.02 23.04 14.12
CA GLU A 264 -24.41 24.42 13.86
C GLU A 264 -25.82 24.43 13.24
N PRO A 265 -26.77 25.28 13.69
CA PRO A 265 -28.11 25.27 13.16
C PRO A 265 -28.07 25.56 11.66
N THR A 266 -28.56 24.61 10.85
CA THR A 266 -28.75 24.80 9.42
C THR A 266 -29.63 26.03 9.21
N LEU A 267 -29.04 27.11 8.70
CA LEU A 267 -29.79 28.31 8.32
C LEU A 267 -30.81 27.90 7.25
N THR A 268 -32.06 27.70 7.68
CA THR A 268 -33.18 27.54 6.75
C THR A 268 -33.23 28.81 5.90
N PRO A 269 -33.21 28.73 4.56
CA PRO A 269 -33.28 29.94 3.74
C PRO A 269 -34.59 30.66 4.07
N THR A 270 -34.47 31.80 4.74
CA THR A 270 -35.60 32.70 4.96
C THR A 270 -35.94 33.30 3.61
N ILE A 271 -37.06 32.87 3.02
CA ILE A 271 -37.60 33.49 1.80
C ILE A 271 -37.95 34.93 2.15
N THR A 272 -37.03 35.85 1.88
CA THR A 272 -37.28 37.28 2.02
C THR A 272 -38.07 37.73 0.80
N LEU A 273 -39.39 37.79 0.93
CA LEU A 273 -40.26 38.45 -0.05
C LEU A 273 -40.05 39.98 0.08
N THR A 274 -39.00 40.50 -0.56
CA THR A 274 -38.83 41.96 -0.69
C THR A 274 -39.87 42.49 -1.69
N PRO A 275 -40.82 43.36 -1.29
CA PRO A 275 -41.68 44.03 -2.25
C PRO A 275 -40.85 45.01 -3.08
N SER A 276 -40.86 44.83 -4.40
CA SER A 276 -40.27 45.77 -5.37
C SER A 276 -41.04 47.09 -5.31
N VAL A 277 -40.40 48.16 -4.82
CA VAL A 277 -40.96 49.51 -4.86
C VAL A 277 -40.71 50.08 -6.25
N THR A 278 -41.76 50.12 -7.07
CA THR A 278 -41.77 50.82 -8.36
C THR A 278 -41.58 52.33 -8.15
N PRO A 279 -40.58 52.98 -8.77
CA PRO A 279 -40.45 54.43 -8.69
C PRO A 279 -41.54 55.13 -9.51
N SER A 280 -42.25 56.05 -8.86
CA SER A 280 -43.25 56.96 -9.45
C SER A 280 -42.57 58.07 -10.27
N PRO A 281 -43.13 58.52 -11.41
CA PRO A 281 -42.51 59.56 -12.25
C PRO A 281 -42.55 60.96 -11.61
N THR A 282 -41.38 61.62 -11.59
CA THR A 282 -41.16 63.00 -11.12
C THR A 282 -41.88 64.04 -11.98
N PRO A 283 -42.53 65.07 -11.41
CA PRO A 283 -43.12 66.17 -12.18
C PRO A 283 -42.04 67.20 -12.60
N THR A 284 -41.99 67.50 -13.90
CA THR A 284 -41.15 68.56 -14.49
C THR A 284 -41.79 69.93 -14.27
N ILE A 285 -41.10 70.85 -13.60
CA ILE A 285 -41.46 72.27 -13.51
C ILE A 285 -40.70 73.03 -14.60
N THR A 286 -41.42 73.63 -15.54
CA THR A 286 -40.88 74.55 -16.56
C THR A 286 -41.12 75.99 -16.13
N LEU A 287 -40.05 76.78 -15.98
CA LEU A 287 -40.10 78.23 -15.78
C LEU A 287 -39.78 78.93 -17.11
N THR A 288 -40.71 79.77 -17.55
CA THR A 288 -40.61 80.62 -18.75
C THR A 288 -40.00 81.99 -18.39
N PRO A 289 -39.19 82.62 -19.26
CA PRO A 289 -38.82 84.02 -19.14
C PRO A 289 -39.95 84.99 -19.51
#